data_AF-A0A6C9EJ95-F1
#
_entry.id   AF-A0A6C9EJ95-F1
#
_cell.length_a   1.000
_cell.length_b   1.000
_cell.length_c   1.000
_cell.angle_alpha   90.00
_cell.angle_beta   90.00
_cell.angle_gamma   90.00
#
_symmetry.space_group_name_H-M   'P 1'
#
loop_
_entity.id
_entity.type
_entity.pdbx_description
1 polymer ?
#
loop_
_entity_poly.entity_id
_entity_poly.type
_entity_poly.pdbx_seq_one_letter_code
_entity_poly.pdbx_strand_id
1 'polypeptide(L)' 'MAENTSTFTGAAADGTALTAVYLTQPAANVAIGLVFAGSDLPHIVHWGRPLAKPDTLLAAY' A
#
# COMPACT_ATOMS: atom_id res chain seq x y z
N MET A 1 -2.31 21.16 0.87
CA MET A 1 -3.03 20.00 1.43
C MET A 1 -1.98 18.99 1.84
N ALA A 2 -2.04 18.41 3.04
CA ALA A 2 -1.05 17.41 3.45
C ALA A 2 -1.52 16.03 2.98
N GLU A 3 -0.77 15.41 2.08
CA GLU A 3 -0.91 14.01 1.72
C GLU A 3 -0.10 13.21 2.75
N ASN A 4 -0.73 12.24 3.42
CA ASN A 4 -0.04 11.39 4.37
C ASN A 4 0.37 10.10 3.66
N THR A 5 1.68 9.90 3.53
CA THR A 5 2.28 8.70 2.94
C THR A 5 2.85 7.80 4.03
N SER A 6 2.63 6.50 3.90
CA SER A 6 3.23 5.47 4.75
C SER A 6 3.80 4.35 3.88
N THR A 7 4.92 3.78 4.33
CA THR A 7 5.60 2.70 3.60
C THR A 7 5.78 1.51 4.53
N PHE A 8 5.49 0.31 4.03
CA PHE A 8 5.63 -0.96 4.73
C PHE A 8 6.49 -1.91 3.90
N THR A 9 7.30 -2.74 4.54
CA THR A 9 8.13 -3.73 3.87
C THR A 9 7.82 -5.13 4.39
N GLY A 10 7.96 -6.13 3.52
CA GLY A 10 7.71 -7.52 3.85
C GLY A 10 8.27 -8.46 2.78
N ALA A 11 7.88 -9.72 2.87
CA ALA A 11 8.18 -10.72 1.84
C ALA A 11 6.94 -11.55 1.55
N ALA A 12 6.73 -11.88 0.28
CA ALA A 12 5.72 -12.84 -0.15
C ALA A 12 6.13 -14.26 0.29
N ALA A 13 5.19 -15.20 0.18
CA ALA A 13 5.41 -16.60 0.59
C ALA A 13 6.56 -17.29 -0.17
N ASP A 14 6.87 -16.84 -1.39
CA ASP A 14 7.97 -17.34 -2.22
C ASP A 14 9.32 -16.63 -1.95
N GLY A 15 9.36 -15.71 -0.97
CA GLY A 15 10.54 -14.93 -0.62
C GLY A 15 10.71 -13.64 -1.42
N THR A 16 9.80 -13.30 -2.34
CA THR A 16 9.85 -12.03 -3.09
C THR A 16 9.71 -10.85 -2.14
N ALA A 17 10.65 -9.90 -2.20
CA ALA A 17 10.60 -8.69 -1.38
C ALA A 17 9.41 -7.80 -1.81
N LEU A 18 8.61 -7.37 -0.83
CA LEU A 18 7.46 -6.50 -1.02
C LEU A 18 7.69 -5.14 -0.37
N THR A 19 7.32 -4.08 -1.08
CA THR A 19 7.21 -2.72 -0.54
C THR A 19 5.81 -2.20 -0.81
N ALA A 20 5.03 -1.94 0.24
CA ALA A 20 3.72 -1.31 0.13
C ALA A 20 3.85 0.20 0.36
N VAL A 21 3.27 1.00 -0.53
CA VAL A 21 3.13 2.45 -0.38
C VAL A 21 1.65 2.77 -0.24
N TYR A 22 1.31 3.49 0.82
CA TYR A 22 -0.05 3.90 1.13
C TYR A 22 -0.14 5.41 1.16
N LEU A 23 -1.01 5.97 0.34
CA LEU A 23 -1.29 7.40 0.28
C LEU A 23 -2.72 7.65 0.73
N THR A 24 -2.90 8.67 1.55
CA THR A 24 -4.23 9.11 1.99
C THR A 24 -4.44 10.59 1.71
N GLN A 25 -5.66 10.92 1.32
CA GLN A 25 -6.17 12.28 1.20
C GLN A 25 -7.34 12.46 2.17
N PRO A 26 -7.08 12.91 3.41
CA PRO A 26 -8.11 12.99 4.46
C PRO A 26 -9.31 13.87 4.08
N ALA A 27 -9.06 14.99 3.38
CA ALA A 27 -10.11 15.91 2.95
C ALA A 27 -11.12 15.29 1.98
N ALA A 28 -10.70 14.31 1.18
CA ALA A 28 -11.57 13.56 0.28
C ALA A 28 -12.05 12.23 0.87
N ASN A 29 -11.54 11.84 2.04
CA ASN A 29 -11.77 10.52 2.64
C ASN A 29 -11.45 9.38 1.63
N VAL A 30 -10.33 9.53 0.93
CA VAL A 30 -9.82 8.58 -0.09
C VAL A 30 -8.40 8.15 0.25
N ALA A 31 -8.07 6.91 -0.10
CA ALA A 31 -6.74 6.34 -0.01
C ALA A 31 -6.46 5.39 -1.20
N ILE A 32 -5.19 5.27 -1.56
CA ILE A 32 -4.68 4.31 -2.53
C ILE A 32 -3.51 3.54 -1.92
N GLY A 33 -3.49 2.23 -2.15
CA GLY A 33 -2.42 1.33 -1.73
C GLY A 33 -1.79 0.64 -2.94
N LEU A 34 -0.47 0.76 -3.05
CA LEU A 34 0.35 0.14 -4.09
C LEU A 34 1.31 -0.86 -3.45
N VAL A 35 1.52 -2.02 -4.06
CA VAL A 35 2.58 -2.96 -3.66
C VAL A 35 3.55 -3.17 -4.82
N PHE A 36 4.83 -2.97 -4.53
CA PHE A 36 5.95 -3.26 -5.43
C PHE A 36 6.55 -4.60 -5.02
N ALA A 37 6.58 -5.57 -5.94
CA ALA A 37 7.13 -6.89 -5.70
C ALA A 37 8.41 -7.09 -6.53
N GLY A 38 9.55 -7.12 -5.85
CA GLY A 38 10.86 -7.17 -6.51
C GLY A 38 11.03 -6.02 -7.51
N SER A 39 11.11 -6.35 -8.80
CA SER A 39 11.24 -5.39 -9.91
C SER A 39 10.04 -5.40 -10.85
N ASP A 40 8.93 -6.02 -10.45
CA ASP A 40 7.69 -6.04 -11.25
C ASP A 40 6.95 -4.70 -11.19
N LEU A 41 5.88 -4.57 -11.99
CA LEU A 41 5.03 -3.39 -11.96
C LEU A 41 4.29 -3.30 -10.61
N PRO A 42 4.03 -2.08 -10.10
CA PRO A 42 3.27 -1.93 -8.88
C PRO A 42 1.83 -2.43 -9.06
N HIS A 43 1.35 -3.22 -8.10
CA HIS A 43 -0.02 -3.67 -8.02
C HIS A 43 -0.86 -2.67 -7.22
N ILE A 44 -2.00 -2.23 -7.75
CA ILE A 44 -3.00 -1.49 -6.96
C ILE A 44 -3.78 -2.51 -6.13
N VAL A 45 -3.49 -2.55 -4.83
CA VAL A 45 -4.13 -3.50 -3.90
C VAL A 45 -5.26 -2.87 -3.08
N HIS A 46 -5.36 -1.53 -3.09
CA HIS A 46 -6.45 -0.80 -2.45
C HIS A 46 -6.77 0.50 -3.18
N TRP A 47 -8.07 0.76 -3.35
CA TRP A 47 -8.59 2.05 -3.79
C TRP A 47 -9.94 2.28 -3.10
N GLY A 48 -10.03 3.28 -2.22
CA GLY A 48 -11.29 3.56 -1.55
C GLY A 48 -11.12 4.41 -0.30
N ARG A 49 -11.89 4.12 0.75
CA ARG A 49 -11.80 4.82 2.04
C ARG A 49 -10.47 4.49 2.74
N PRO A 50 -9.97 5.37 3.63
CA PRO A 50 -8.80 5.07 4.43
C PRO A 50 -8.99 3.83 5.30
N LEU A 51 -8.02 2.92 5.23
CA LEU A 51 -7.90 1.75 6.10
C LEU A 51 -7.47 2.16 7.50
N ALA A 52 -8.01 1.49 8.51
CA ALA A 52 -7.58 1.65 9.91
C ALA A 52 -6.19 1.05 10.17
N LYS A 53 -5.80 0.03 9.40
CA LYS A 53 -4.52 -0.67 9.50
C LYS A 53 -3.90 -0.82 8.10
N PRO A 54 -3.13 0.18 7.63
CA PRO A 54 -2.54 0.14 6.29
C PRO A 54 -1.39 -0.86 6.12
N ASP A 55 -0.87 -1.46 7.20
CA ASP A 55 0.12 -2.55 7.10
C ASP A 55 -0.45 -3.82 6.44
N THR A 56 -1.77 -3.99 6.45
CA THR A 56 -2.43 -5.15 5.83
C THR A 56 -2.33 -5.16 4.30
N LEU A 57 -1.85 -4.07 3.67
CA LEU A 57 -1.63 -4.00 2.22
C LEU A 57 -0.65 -5.06 1.74
N LEU A 58 0.34 -5.43 2.55
CA LEU A 58 1.29 -6.50 2.22
C LEU A 58 0.62 -7.86 2.08
N ALA A 59 -0.48 -8.11 2.80
CA ALA A 59 -1.24 -9.36 2.73
C ALA A 59 -2.31 -9.35 1.62
N ALA A 60 -2.52 -8.20 0.97
CA ALA A 60 -3.42 -8.05 -0.17
C ALA A 60 -2.70 -8.25 -1.52
N TYR A 61 -1.38 -8.41 -1.50
CA TYR A 61 -0.56 -8.89 -2.60
C TYR A 61 -0.52 -10.42 -2.59
#